data_AF-A0A485L1W1-F1
#
_entry.id   AF-A0A485L1W1-F1
#
_cell.length_a   1.000
_cell.length_b   1.000
_cell.length_c   1.000
_cell.angle_alpha   90.00
_cell.angle_beta   90.00
_cell.angle_gamma   90.00
#
_symmetry.space_group_name_H-M   'P 1'
#
loop_
_entity.id
_entity.type
_entity.pdbx_description
1 polymer ?
#
loop_
_entity_poly.entity_id
_entity_poly.type
_entity_poly.pdbx_seq_one_letter_code
_entity_poly.pdbx_strand_id
1 'polypeptide(L)'
;MESYAAGCMYPLLKAMLIKFMNVTDGGVERSWAKIEAFFKEVDETLGDAPLGTQYLAGKTFSAADVSFCAHAGIILVPRENAFLRPYIDIEALPPVFQARHRQLVASKAGQFVLYCWKHHYPSKDE
;
A
#
# COMPACT_ATOMS: atom_id res chain seq x y z
N MET A 1 30.21 11.55 15.82
CA MET A 1 30.41 12.52 14.72
C MET A 1 29.52 12.23 13.51
N GLU A 2 29.40 10.97 13.07
CA GLU A 2 28.59 10.59 11.89
C GLU A 2 27.10 10.96 12.00
N SER A 3 26.48 10.74 13.16
CA SER A 3 25.07 11.09 13.41
C SER A 3 24.77 12.61 13.34
N TYR A 4 25.73 13.45 13.75
CA TYR A 4 25.58 14.91 13.68
C TYR A 4 25.75 15.43 12.26
N ALA A 5 26.71 14.90 11.51
CA ALA A 5 26.90 15.23 10.09
C ALA A 5 25.69 14.80 9.24
N ALA A 6 25.10 13.64 9.53
CA ALA A 6 23.88 13.16 8.88
C ALA A 6 22.68 14.07 9.17
N GLY A 7 22.52 14.53 10.42
CA GLY A 7 21.46 15.48 10.80
C GLY A 7 21.56 16.83 10.09
N CYS A 8 22.77 17.35 9.90
CA CYS A 8 22.99 18.61 9.17
C CYS A 8 22.76 18.48 7.66
N MET A 9 23.05 17.32 7.07
CA MET A 9 22.84 17.08 5.63
C MET A 9 21.39 16.73 5.27
N TYR A 10 20.64 16.16 6.22
CA TYR A 10 19.24 15.74 6.02
C TYR A 10 18.32 16.82 5.44
N PRO A 11 18.22 18.06 5.97
CA PRO A 11 17.32 19.07 5.41
C PRO A 11 17.69 19.45 3.97
N LEU A 12 18.98 19.46 3.64
CA LEU A 12 19.45 19.71 2.27
C LEU A 12 19.06 18.58 1.33
N LEU A 13 19.32 17.33 1.73
CA LEU A 13 18.94 16.15 0.96
C LEU A 13 17.42 16.07 0.77
N LYS A 14 16.64 16.34 1.82
CA LYS A 14 15.17 16.40 1.76
C LYS A 14 14.70 17.45 0.76
N ALA A 15 15.24 18.67 0.82
CA ALA A 15 14.88 19.74 -0.10
C ALA A 15 15.24 19.38 -1.56
N MET A 16 16.41 18.78 -1.76
CA MET A 16 16.84 18.27 -3.06
C MET A 16 15.86 17.22 -3.60
N LEU A 17 15.51 16.20 -2.79
CA LEU A 17 14.56 15.16 -3.19
C LEU A 17 13.17 15.71 -3.50
N ILE A 18 12.62 16.58 -2.66
CA ILE A 18 11.32 17.22 -2.89
C ILE A 18 11.32 17.96 -4.22
N LYS A 19 12.37 18.73 -4.52
CA LYS A 19 12.49 19.49 -5.76
C LYS A 19 12.66 18.58 -6.99
N PHE A 20 13.60 17.63 -6.94
CA PHE A 20 13.90 16.74 -8.07
C PHE A 20 12.75 15.76 -8.37
N MET A 21 12.07 15.27 -7.35
CA MET A 21 10.90 14.38 -7.51
C MET A 21 9.59 15.15 -7.73
N ASN A 22 9.64 16.50 -7.76
CA ASN A 22 8.48 17.37 -7.92
C ASN A 22 7.34 17.04 -6.93
N VAL A 23 7.71 16.82 -5.66
CA VAL A 23 6.74 16.54 -4.59
C VAL A 23 6.02 17.83 -4.26
N THR A 24 4.77 17.91 -4.72
CA THR A 24 3.89 19.06 -4.57
C THR A 24 2.54 18.59 -4.07
N ASP A 25 1.78 19.43 -3.38
CA ASP A 25 0.45 19.07 -2.87
C ASP A 25 -0.47 18.62 -4.03
N GLY A 26 -0.45 19.35 -5.15
CA GLY A 26 -1.18 18.94 -6.35
C GLY A 26 -0.68 17.61 -6.94
N GLY A 27 0.61 17.29 -6.82
CA GLY A 27 1.16 15.99 -7.21
C GLY A 27 0.70 14.86 -6.31
N VAL A 28 0.61 15.11 -5.00
CA VAL A 28 0.08 14.16 -4.02
C VAL A 28 -1.38 13.84 -4.33
N GLU A 29 -2.23 14.84 -4.53
CA GLU A 29 -3.65 14.62 -4.82
C GLU A 29 -3.87 13.90 -6.16
N ARG A 30 -3.10 14.24 -7.20
CA ARG A 30 -3.15 13.52 -8.49
C ARG A 30 -2.75 12.05 -8.35
N SER A 31 -1.71 11.76 -7.57
CA SER A 31 -1.29 10.37 -7.32
C SER A 31 -2.30 9.62 -6.48
N TRP A 32 -2.90 10.29 -5.49
CA TRP A 32 -3.96 9.71 -4.67
C TRP A 32 -5.18 9.33 -5.49
N ALA A 33 -5.66 10.23 -6.37
CA ALA A 33 -6.79 9.95 -7.25
C ALA A 33 -6.55 8.73 -8.17
N LYS A 34 -5.29 8.48 -8.57
CA LYS A 34 -4.94 7.27 -9.34
C LYS A 34 -5.04 6.00 -8.50
N ILE A 35 -4.60 6.05 -7.24
CA ILE A 35 -4.74 4.91 -6.31
C ILE A 35 -6.22 4.60 -6.09
N GLU A 36 -7.04 5.63 -5.83
CA GLU A 36 -8.48 5.48 -5.64
C GLU A 36 -9.17 4.91 -6.87
N ALA A 37 -8.87 5.44 -8.06
CA ALA A 37 -9.42 4.94 -9.31
C ALA A 37 -9.06 3.46 -9.53
N PHE A 38 -7.80 3.09 -9.30
CA PHE A 38 -7.36 1.72 -9.48
C PHE A 38 -7.98 0.75 -8.46
N PHE A 39 -8.12 1.15 -7.19
CA PHE A 39 -8.83 0.34 -6.20
C PHE A 39 -10.30 0.17 -6.59
N LYS A 40 -10.94 1.21 -7.12
CA LYS A 40 -12.32 1.12 -7.63
C LYS A 40 -12.44 0.17 -8.83
N GLU A 41 -11.50 0.21 -9.78
CA GLU A 41 -11.48 -0.74 -10.90
C GLU A 41 -11.35 -2.20 -10.41
N VAL A 42 -10.55 -2.43 -9.36
CA VAL A 42 -10.44 -3.74 -8.71
C VAL A 42 -11.72 -4.11 -7.98
N ASP A 43 -12.35 -3.18 -7.25
CA ASP A 43 -13.65 -3.40 -6.60
C ASP A 43 -14.69 -3.87 -7.64
N GLU A 44 -14.76 -3.19 -8.78
CA GLU A 44 -15.67 -3.54 -9.90
C GLU A 44 -15.33 -4.90 -10.51
N THR A 45 -14.04 -5.22 -10.65
CA THR A 45 -13.57 -6.51 -11.19
C THR A 45 -13.93 -7.68 -10.26
N LEU A 46 -13.81 -7.49 -8.94
CA LEU A 46 -14.14 -8.50 -7.94
C LEU A 46 -15.65 -8.62 -7.72
N GLY A 47 -16.39 -7.51 -7.91
CA GLY A 47 -17.83 -7.44 -7.70
C GLY A 47 -18.26 -7.84 -6.28
N ASP A 48 -19.47 -8.36 -6.17
CA ASP A 48 -20.06 -8.77 -4.88
C ASP A 48 -19.65 -10.19 -4.45
N ALA A 49 -18.87 -10.90 -5.27
CA ALA A 49 -18.47 -12.27 -4.99
C ALA A 49 -17.71 -12.39 -3.66
N PRO A 50 -17.90 -13.45 -2.87
CA PRO A 50 -17.13 -13.66 -1.65
C PRO A 50 -15.61 -13.70 -1.94
N LEU A 51 -14.81 -13.13 -1.04
CA LEU A 51 -13.35 -13.09 -1.21
C LEU A 51 -12.79 -14.51 -1.38
N GLY A 52 -11.88 -14.69 -2.33
CA GLY A 52 -11.26 -15.97 -2.64
C GLY A 52 -12.04 -16.86 -3.62
N THR A 53 -13.27 -16.48 -4.00
CA THR A 53 -14.05 -17.19 -5.04
C THR A 53 -13.76 -16.66 -6.46
N GLN A 54 -13.29 -15.41 -6.54
CA GLN A 54 -12.87 -14.73 -7.76
C GLN A 54 -11.57 -13.96 -7.47
N TYR A 55 -10.73 -13.88 -8.49
CA TYR A 55 -9.41 -13.24 -8.52
C TYR A 55 -9.34 -12.29 -9.71
N LEU A 56 -8.31 -11.46 -9.81
CA LEU A 56 -8.23 -10.39 -10.81
C LEU A 56 -8.21 -10.89 -12.25
N ALA A 57 -7.68 -12.10 -12.49
CA ALA A 57 -7.58 -12.69 -13.81
C ALA A 57 -8.42 -13.97 -14.00
N GLY A 58 -9.39 -14.23 -13.12
CA GLY A 58 -10.29 -15.39 -13.24
C GLY A 58 -10.66 -16.03 -11.90
N LYS A 59 -10.76 -17.36 -11.88
CA LYS A 59 -11.20 -18.13 -10.69
C LYS A 59 -10.06 -18.70 -9.84
N THR A 60 -8.83 -18.50 -10.26
CA THR A 60 -7.64 -19.04 -9.59
C THR A 60 -6.65 -17.93 -9.29
N PHE A 61 -5.98 -18.03 -8.14
CA PHE A 61 -4.92 -17.10 -7.76
C PHE A 61 -3.78 -17.14 -8.79
N SER A 62 -3.30 -15.97 -9.20
CA SER A 62 -2.43 -15.80 -10.36
C SER A 62 -1.38 -14.70 -10.13
N ALA A 63 -0.49 -14.54 -11.10
CA ALA A 63 0.51 -13.46 -11.10
C ALA A 63 -0.12 -12.05 -11.07
N ALA A 64 -1.35 -11.87 -11.58
CA ALA A 64 -2.06 -10.59 -11.49
C ALA A 64 -2.35 -10.22 -10.03
N ASP A 65 -2.81 -11.19 -9.25
CA ASP A 65 -3.12 -11.04 -7.83
C ASP A 65 -1.86 -10.81 -7.01
N VAL A 66 -0.78 -11.57 -7.27
CA VAL A 66 0.53 -11.36 -6.64
C VAL A 66 1.04 -9.94 -6.90
N SER A 67 1.01 -9.50 -8.16
CA SER A 67 1.47 -8.15 -8.54
C SER A 67 0.69 -7.06 -7.82
N PHE A 68 -0.64 -7.15 -7.82
CA PHE A 68 -1.49 -6.19 -7.13
C PHE A 68 -1.25 -6.21 -5.61
N CYS A 69 -1.28 -7.38 -4.98
CA CYS A 69 -1.14 -7.53 -3.54
C CYS A 69 0.25 -7.11 -3.04
N ALA A 70 1.30 -7.31 -3.84
CA ALA A 70 2.65 -6.86 -3.50
C ALA A 70 2.74 -5.33 -3.44
N HIS A 71 2.16 -4.63 -4.42
CA HIS A 71 2.17 -3.16 -4.44
C HIS A 71 1.22 -2.56 -3.41
N ALA A 72 -0.03 -3.04 -3.34
CA ALA A 72 -1.01 -2.59 -2.37
C ALA A 72 -0.59 -2.91 -0.92
N GLY A 73 0.16 -4.02 -0.73
CA GLY A 73 0.71 -4.40 0.57
C GLY A 73 1.67 -3.35 1.17
N ILE A 74 2.30 -2.50 0.34
CA ILE A 74 3.17 -1.41 0.82
C ILE A 74 2.36 -0.36 1.59
N ILE A 75 1.15 -0.04 1.12
CA ILE A 75 0.31 1.01 1.69
C ILE A 75 -0.71 0.48 2.70
N LEU A 76 -1.15 -0.78 2.56
CA LEU A 76 -2.10 -1.40 3.51
C LEU A 76 -1.40 -1.98 4.74
N VAL A 77 -0.11 -2.32 4.60
CA VAL A 77 0.74 -2.91 5.65
C VAL A 77 0.07 -4.13 6.34
N PRO A 78 -0.21 -5.21 5.60
CA PRO A 78 -0.79 -6.43 6.16
C PRO A 78 0.04 -6.98 7.32
N ARG A 79 -0.62 -7.69 8.24
CA ARG A 79 0.05 -8.23 9.45
C ARG A 79 1.14 -9.24 9.09
N GLU A 80 0.94 -9.99 8.01
CA GLU A 80 1.82 -11.02 7.49
C GLU A 80 3.09 -10.45 6.83
N ASN A 81 3.10 -9.15 6.50
CA ASN A 81 4.26 -8.48 5.93
C ASN A 81 5.33 -8.21 7.00
N ALA A 82 6.21 -9.19 7.20
CA ALA A 82 7.31 -9.12 8.17
C ALA A 82 8.33 -8.01 7.87
N PHE A 83 8.42 -7.52 6.63
CA PHE A 83 9.41 -6.52 6.24
C PHE A 83 8.98 -5.09 6.54
N LEU A 84 7.71 -4.75 6.36
CA LEU A 84 7.22 -3.38 6.55
C LEU A 84 6.57 -3.17 7.92
N ARG A 85 5.91 -4.20 8.46
CA ARG A 85 5.14 -4.09 9.70
C ARG A 85 5.93 -3.54 10.90
N PRO A 86 7.23 -3.86 11.09
CA PRO A 86 8.01 -3.31 12.21
C PRO A 86 8.32 -1.80 12.10
N TYR A 87 8.23 -1.24 10.89
CA TYR A 87 8.71 0.13 10.61
C TYR A 87 7.58 1.12 10.36
N ILE A 88 6.35 0.64 10.14
CA ILE A 88 5.19 1.49 9.87
C ILE A 88 4.14 1.28 10.97
N ASP A 89 3.93 2.34 11.74
CA ASP A 89 2.78 2.48 12.63
C ASP A 89 1.78 3.44 12.01
N ILE A 90 0.64 2.90 11.56
CA ILE A 90 -0.42 3.66 10.90
C ILE A 90 -0.99 4.74 11.82
N GLU A 91 -1.13 4.45 13.12
CA GLU A 91 -1.75 5.38 14.08
C GLU A 91 -0.84 6.56 14.41
N ALA A 92 0.48 6.41 14.18
CA ALA A 92 1.45 7.48 14.33
C ALA A 92 1.58 8.38 13.07
N LEU A 93 0.95 8.02 11.95
CA LEU A 93 1.00 8.82 10.73
C LEU A 93 0.15 10.10 10.83
N PRO A 94 0.44 11.14 10.04
CA PRO A 94 -0.45 12.29 9.89
C PRO A 94 -1.91 11.89 9.58
N PRO A 95 -2.93 12.61 10.10
CA PRO A 95 -4.35 12.22 10.00
C PRO A 95 -4.84 11.93 8.58
N VAL A 96 -4.34 12.65 7.58
CA VAL A 96 -4.69 12.41 6.17
C VAL A 96 -4.31 11.01 5.70
N PHE A 97 -3.13 10.50 6.10
CA PHE A 97 -2.68 9.17 5.71
C PHE A 97 -3.43 8.07 6.46
N GLN A 98 -3.81 8.32 7.72
CA GLN A 98 -4.68 7.41 8.45
C GLN A 98 -6.06 7.29 7.79
N ALA A 99 -6.66 8.41 7.39
CA ALA A 99 -7.95 8.42 6.71
C ALA A 99 -7.90 7.67 5.37
N ARG A 100 -6.85 7.92 4.59
CA ARG A 100 -6.56 7.24 3.32
C ARG A 100 -6.35 5.73 3.51
N HIS A 101 -5.58 5.34 4.53
CA HIS A 101 -5.40 3.92 4.88
C HIS A 101 -6.72 3.25 5.23
N ARG A 102 -7.52 3.86 6.13
CA ARG A 102 -8.84 3.34 6.51
C ARG A 102 -9.78 3.20 5.32
N GLN A 103 -9.78 4.17 4.41
CA GLN A 103 -10.55 4.12 3.17
C GLN A 103 -10.17 2.92 2.31
N LEU A 104 -8.87 2.72 2.05
CA LEU A 104 -8.42 1.59 1.23
C LEU A 104 -8.67 0.25 1.93
N VAL A 105 -8.42 0.13 3.23
CA VAL A 105 -8.70 -1.10 4.00
C VAL A 105 -10.18 -1.46 3.96
N ALA A 106 -11.07 -0.46 4.01
CA ALA A 106 -12.51 -0.70 4.00
C ALA A 106 -13.04 -1.15 2.62
N SER A 107 -12.36 -0.81 1.53
CA SER A 107 -12.75 -1.20 0.15
C SER A 107 -12.71 -2.70 -0.09
N LYS A 108 -13.39 -3.18 -1.15
CA LYS A 108 -13.40 -4.61 -1.52
C LYS A 108 -11.99 -5.07 -1.92
N ALA A 109 -11.27 -4.26 -2.68
CA ALA A 109 -9.91 -4.45 -3.12
C ALA A 109 -8.95 -4.51 -1.92
N GLY A 110 -9.10 -3.63 -0.94
CA GLY A 110 -8.29 -3.68 0.28
C GLY A 110 -8.53 -4.96 1.08
N GLN A 111 -9.79 -5.34 1.27
CA GLN A 111 -10.13 -6.60 1.93
C GLN A 111 -9.61 -7.82 1.15
N PHE A 112 -9.66 -7.78 -0.18
CA PHE A 112 -9.08 -8.80 -1.04
C PHE A 112 -7.57 -8.91 -0.87
N VAL A 113 -6.83 -7.81 -0.82
CA VAL A 113 -5.39 -7.84 -0.55
C VAL A 113 -5.11 -8.47 0.81
N LEU A 114 -5.82 -8.06 1.86
CA LEU A 114 -5.67 -8.65 3.20
C LEU A 114 -6.00 -10.15 3.20
N TYR A 115 -7.02 -10.57 2.44
CA TYR A 115 -7.33 -11.97 2.24
C TYR A 115 -6.18 -12.73 1.56
N CYS A 116 -5.62 -12.20 0.48
CA CYS A 116 -4.52 -12.82 -0.24
C CYS A 116 -3.26 -12.94 0.63
N TRP A 117 -2.93 -11.91 1.40
CA TRP A 117 -1.82 -11.97 2.35
C TRP A 117 -2.03 -13.03 3.42
N LYS A 118 -3.25 -13.19 3.91
CA LYS A 118 -3.56 -14.21 4.92
C LYS A 118 -3.50 -15.66 4.39
N HIS A 119 -3.88 -15.90 3.14
CA HIS A 119 -4.09 -17.26 2.61
C HIS A 119 -3.07 -17.72 1.57
N HIS A 120 -2.39 -16.80 0.90
CA HIS A 120 -1.46 -17.11 -0.20
C HIS A 120 -0.04 -16.60 0.05
N TYR A 121 0.19 -15.78 1.09
CA TYR A 121 1.53 -15.35 1.42
C TYR A 121 2.29 -16.51 2.09
N PRO A 122 3.53 -16.80 1.67
CA PRO A 122 4.31 -17.89 2.26
C PRO A 122 4.43 -17.73 3.77
N SER A 123 3.99 -18.75 4.50
CA SER A 123 4.23 -18.83 5.93
C SER A 123 5.69 -19.26 6.15
N LYS A 124 6.27 -18.93 7.31
CA LYS A 124 7.62 -19.41 7.66
C LYS A 124 7.68 -20.93 7.92
N ASP A 125 6.53 -21.59 7.95
CA ASP A 125 6.38 -23.01 8.25
C ASP A 125 6.26 -23.88 6.98
N GLU A 126 6.43 -23.28 5.79
CA GLU A 126 6.59 -23.93 4.48
C GLU A 126 8.01 -23.76 3.94
#